data_AF-A0A6I7FHT4-F1
#
_entry.id   AF-A0A6I7FHT4-F1
#
_cell.length_a   1.000
_cell.length_b   1.000
_cell.length_c   1.000
_cell.angle_alpha   90.00
_cell.angle_beta   90.00
_cell.angle_gamma   90.00
#
_symmetry.space_group_name_H-M   'P 1'
#
loop_
_entity.id
_entity.type
_entity.pdbx_description
1 polymer ?
#
loop_
_entity_poly.entity_id
_entity_poly.type
_entity_poly.pdbx_seq_one_letter_code
_entity_poly.pdbx_strand_id
1 'polypeptide(L)'
;MNIRDTVKLTLFTEKLKDSLSYKQQSNTKRSESEAVAKKDTLTISKQAEEAQKNGQSGKPRMNGAQFAIYSLYVDRQRLSSTIEETLSENGITLAENESIQIHIDEKNNITVEGTLDDQKRVQIEKALNGVEQLGARLLSHSDYVGEQNGKPVDKAAYEKWHVNEFLKTMAGLTLSDVSLNEAGDIIGGNEKLEKVMQAAANPKSDLDRSCRSMLKKLKNVLAKGPDTIPDRSATFGYSGGTLMDLNVSKGFSTGELEEWLDDPLLRKAILNG
;
A
#
# COMPACT_ATOMS: atom_id res chain seq x y z
N MET A 1 6.68 10.30 8.17
CA MET A 1 5.77 9.85 9.27
C MET A 1 6.54 8.85 10.16
N ASN A 2 6.31 8.73 11.47
CA ASN A 2 7.10 7.82 12.33
C ASN A 2 6.77 6.36 11.97
N ILE A 3 7.78 5.48 11.85
CA ILE A 3 7.64 4.03 11.56
C ILE A 3 6.57 3.34 12.42
N ARG A 4 6.36 3.85 13.65
CA ARG A 4 5.27 3.43 14.54
C ARG A 4 3.86 3.57 13.96
N ASP A 5 3.61 4.56 13.12
CA ASP A 5 2.27 4.85 12.61
C ASP A 5 1.96 4.04 11.32
N THR A 6 2.98 3.71 10.53
CA THR A 6 2.87 2.75 9.41
C THR A 6 2.55 1.35 9.91
N VAL A 7 3.22 0.90 10.98
CA VAL A 7 2.96 -0.40 11.62
C VAL A 7 1.53 -0.52 12.18
N LYS A 8 0.97 0.59 12.69
CA LYS A 8 -0.41 0.59 13.20
C LYS A 8 -1.46 0.44 12.12
N LEU A 9 -1.22 0.96 10.91
CA LEU A 9 -2.18 0.88 9.80
C LEU A 9 -2.25 -0.54 9.24
N THR A 10 -1.10 -1.18 9.01
CA THR A 10 -1.03 -2.59 8.55
C THR A 10 -1.67 -3.54 9.55
N LEU A 11 -1.38 -3.36 10.85
CA LEU A 11 -2.04 -4.09 11.95
C LEU A 11 -3.56 -3.87 11.99
N PHE A 12 -4.03 -2.69 11.58
CA PHE A 12 -5.46 -2.39 11.53
C PHE A 12 -6.16 -3.13 10.40
N THR A 13 -5.56 -3.11 9.21
CA THR A 13 -6.09 -3.80 8.03
C THR A 13 -6.11 -5.33 8.21
N GLU A 14 -5.07 -5.89 8.84
CA GLU A 14 -4.99 -7.33 9.13
C GLU A 14 -5.99 -7.78 10.22
N LYS A 15 -6.09 -7.04 11.34
CA LYS A 15 -7.09 -7.35 12.39
C LYS A 15 -8.54 -7.21 11.91
N LEU A 16 -8.80 -6.29 10.97
CA LEU A 16 -10.13 -6.14 10.37
C LEU A 16 -10.49 -7.36 9.51
N LYS A 17 -9.55 -7.90 8.73
CA LYS A 17 -9.73 -9.15 7.97
C LYS A 17 -9.98 -10.36 8.89
N ASP A 18 -9.22 -10.49 9.98
CA ASP A 18 -9.40 -11.60 10.93
C ASP A 18 -10.74 -11.55 11.68
N SER A 19 -11.22 -10.35 12.01
CA SER A 19 -12.52 -10.18 12.69
C SER A 19 -13.73 -10.55 11.83
N LEU A 20 -13.59 -10.47 10.50
CA LEU A 20 -14.61 -10.87 9.52
C LEU A 20 -14.58 -12.39 9.26
N SER A 21 -13.39 -13.02 9.32
CA SER A 21 -13.25 -14.47 9.12
C SER A 21 -13.80 -15.30 10.30
N TYR A 22 -13.82 -14.76 11.52
CA TYR A 22 -14.34 -15.47 12.71
C TYR A 22 -15.86 -15.56 12.80
N LYS A 23 -16.62 -14.86 11.94
CA LYS A 23 -18.10 -14.88 11.96
C LYS A 23 -18.75 -15.79 10.93
N GLN A 24 -17.98 -16.51 10.10
CA GLN A 24 -18.54 -17.32 9.01
C GLN A 24 -18.21 -18.83 9.03
N GLN A 25 -17.64 -19.38 10.11
CA GLN A 25 -17.44 -20.83 10.20
C GLN A 25 -17.93 -21.39 11.54
N SER A 26 -19.21 -21.76 11.59
CA SER A 26 -19.66 -22.85 12.46
C SER A 26 -19.96 -24.07 11.59
N ASN A 27 -19.36 -25.19 12.02
CA ASN A 27 -19.54 -26.56 11.53
C ASN A 27 -18.99 -26.88 10.13
N THR A 28 -17.78 -27.48 10.08
CA THR A 28 -17.55 -28.84 9.54
C THR A 28 -16.16 -29.33 9.97
N LYS A 29 -16.02 -30.65 10.17
CA LYS A 29 -14.88 -31.38 10.73
C LYS A 29 -13.56 -31.14 9.98
N ARG A 30 -12.51 -31.06 10.78
CA ARG A 30 -11.08 -30.91 10.47
C ARG A 30 -10.53 -32.19 9.78
N SER A 31 -9.97 -32.04 8.59
CA SER A 31 -8.97 -32.96 8.03
C SER A 31 -7.67 -32.20 7.78
N GLU A 32 -6.57 -32.80 8.21
CA GLU A 32 -5.21 -32.28 8.11
C GLU A 32 -4.71 -32.28 6.67
N SER A 33 -4.25 -31.14 6.16
CA SER A 33 -3.05 -31.02 5.30
C SER A 33 -2.73 -29.55 5.01
N GLU A 34 -1.45 -29.21 5.11
CA GLU A 34 -0.77 -28.04 4.53
C GLU A 34 -1.06 -26.65 5.14
N ALA A 35 -0.44 -26.41 6.29
CA ALA A 35 -0.16 -25.06 6.76
C ALA A 35 0.98 -24.44 5.92
N VAL A 36 0.63 -23.80 4.80
CA VAL A 36 1.52 -22.83 4.14
C VAL A 36 1.67 -21.65 5.09
N ALA A 37 2.83 -21.53 5.71
CA ALA A 37 3.15 -20.47 6.65
C ALA A 37 3.15 -19.11 5.92
N LYS A 38 2.02 -18.40 5.97
CA LYS A 38 1.95 -16.96 5.71
C LYS A 38 2.88 -16.26 6.71
N LYS A 39 4.12 -15.96 6.27
CA LYS A 39 5.05 -15.15 7.05
C LYS A 39 4.59 -13.70 6.97
N ASP A 40 3.84 -13.33 8.00
CA ASP A 40 3.46 -11.95 8.32
C ASP A 40 4.68 -11.01 8.27
N THR A 41 4.56 -9.93 7.50
CA THR A 41 5.54 -8.84 7.34
C THR A 41 6.04 -8.25 8.65
N LEU A 42 5.25 -8.30 9.72
CA LEU A 42 5.66 -7.91 11.09
C LEU A 42 6.68 -8.87 11.69
N THR A 43 6.56 -10.16 11.38
CA THR A 43 7.48 -11.20 11.87
C THR A 43 8.84 -11.07 11.19
N ILE A 44 8.85 -10.70 9.91
CA ILE A 44 10.07 -10.44 9.14
C ILE A 44 10.80 -9.20 9.66
N SER A 45 10.07 -8.13 9.99
CA SER A 45 10.66 -6.90 10.54
C SER A 45 11.27 -7.10 11.93
N LYS A 46 10.61 -7.89 12.80
CA LYS A 46 11.17 -8.28 14.11
C LYS A 46 12.34 -9.25 13.98
N GLN A 47 12.28 -10.24 13.09
CA GLN A 47 13.39 -11.14 12.83
C GLN A 47 14.60 -10.42 12.21
N ALA A 48 14.38 -9.37 11.41
CA ALA A 48 15.45 -8.51 10.89
C ALA A 48 16.08 -7.63 11.98
N GLU A 49 15.27 -7.05 12.90
CA GLU A 49 15.77 -6.32 14.07
C GLU A 49 16.54 -7.25 15.04
N GLU A 50 16.05 -8.47 15.27
CA GLU A 50 16.72 -9.47 16.11
C GLU A 50 17.99 -10.03 15.46
N ALA A 51 18.00 -10.22 14.14
CA ALA A 51 19.19 -10.57 13.37
C ALA A 51 20.27 -9.46 13.41
N GLN A 52 19.88 -8.19 13.53
CA GLN A 52 20.80 -7.07 13.74
C GLN A 52 21.35 -7.01 15.18
N LYS A 53 20.56 -7.41 16.18
CA LYS A 53 21.02 -7.54 17.58
C LYS A 53 21.98 -8.70 17.77
N ASN A 54 21.80 -9.80 17.04
CA ASN A 54 22.58 -11.04 17.19
C ASN A 54 23.67 -11.26 16.11
N GLY A 55 23.82 -10.35 15.15
CA GLY A 55 24.80 -10.45 14.07
C GLY A 55 26.23 -10.15 14.51
N GLN A 56 27.14 -11.10 14.29
CA GLN A 56 28.58 -11.06 14.58
C GLN A 56 29.25 -9.71 14.28
N SER A 57 30.07 -9.26 15.23
CA SER A 57 30.95 -8.09 15.16
C SER A 57 31.86 -8.14 13.93
N GLY A 58 31.63 -7.27 12.94
CA GLY A 58 32.56 -7.11 11.81
C GLY A 58 31.97 -6.59 10.50
N LYS A 59 30.64 -6.57 10.31
CA LYS A 59 30.02 -5.95 9.13
C LYS A 59 29.65 -4.48 9.42
N PRO A 60 30.00 -3.52 8.54
CA PRO A 60 29.53 -2.14 8.66
C PRO A 60 27.99 -2.14 8.70
N ARG A 61 27.43 -1.53 9.75
CA ARG A 61 25.97 -1.40 9.91
C ARG A 61 25.49 -0.25 9.04
N MET A 62 24.45 -0.48 8.24
CA MET A 62 23.78 0.60 7.51
C MET A 62 23.23 1.63 8.50
N ASN A 63 23.43 2.91 8.20
CA ASN A 63 22.76 4.00 8.90
C ASN A 63 21.28 4.07 8.48
N GLY A 64 20.48 4.91 9.16
CA GLY A 64 19.03 5.00 8.90
C GLY A 64 18.67 5.39 7.46
N ALA A 65 19.43 6.28 6.84
CA ALA A 65 19.19 6.69 5.45
C ALA A 65 19.56 5.57 4.46
N GLN A 66 20.70 4.90 4.68
CA GLN A 66 21.11 3.75 3.89
C GLN A 66 20.08 2.61 3.98
N PHE A 67 19.58 2.33 5.18
CA PHE A 67 18.56 1.31 5.37
C PHE A 67 17.23 1.64 4.67
N ALA A 68 16.81 2.92 4.71
CA ALA A 68 15.60 3.37 4.02
C ALA A 68 15.73 3.20 2.49
N ILE A 69 16.89 3.56 1.94
CA ILE A 69 17.22 3.36 0.52
C ILE A 69 17.21 1.88 0.14
N TYR A 70 17.89 1.04 0.93
CA TYR A 70 17.92 -0.41 0.69
C TYR A 70 16.51 -1.03 0.76
N SER A 71 15.69 -0.59 1.71
CA SER A 71 14.31 -1.06 1.86
C SER A 71 13.45 -0.71 0.65
N LEU A 72 13.58 0.52 0.12
CA LEU A 72 12.93 0.94 -1.12
C LEU A 72 13.37 0.10 -2.32
N TYR A 73 14.66 -0.20 -2.44
CA TYR A 73 15.17 -1.08 -3.48
C TYR A 73 14.54 -2.48 -3.40
N VAL A 74 14.56 -3.09 -2.21
CA VAL A 74 13.99 -4.44 -2.00
C VAL A 74 12.48 -4.45 -2.30
N ASP A 75 11.76 -3.40 -1.90
CA ASP A 75 10.34 -3.28 -2.20
C ASP A 75 10.08 -3.18 -3.71
N ARG A 76 10.87 -2.38 -4.43
CA ARG A 76 10.80 -2.29 -5.90
C ARG A 76 11.07 -3.63 -6.57
N GLN A 77 12.08 -4.39 -6.13
CA GLN A 77 12.36 -5.73 -6.66
C GLN A 77 11.15 -6.64 -6.48
N ARG A 78 10.55 -6.65 -5.30
CA ARG A 78 9.35 -7.45 -5.02
C ARG A 78 8.17 -7.04 -5.89
N LEU A 79 7.94 -5.75 -6.06
CA LEU A 79 6.89 -5.24 -6.95
C LEU A 79 7.14 -5.63 -8.41
N SER A 80 8.39 -5.50 -8.86
CA SER A 80 8.81 -5.88 -10.22
C SER A 80 8.61 -7.38 -10.48
N SER A 81 9.06 -8.23 -9.54
CA SER A 81 8.86 -9.69 -9.61
C SER A 81 7.38 -10.05 -9.56
N THR A 82 6.58 -9.40 -8.70
CA THR A 82 5.14 -9.67 -8.63
C THR A 82 4.45 -9.35 -9.97
N ILE A 83 4.81 -8.23 -10.60
CA ILE A 83 4.29 -7.86 -11.92
C ILE A 83 4.72 -8.89 -12.96
N GLU A 84 6.01 -9.21 -13.04
CA GLU A 84 6.57 -10.16 -14.02
C GLU A 84 5.93 -11.55 -13.90
N GLU A 85 5.87 -12.09 -12.68
CA GLU A 85 5.23 -13.37 -12.38
C GLU A 85 3.76 -13.35 -12.77
N THR A 86 3.03 -12.29 -12.42
CA THR A 86 1.61 -12.14 -12.76
C THR A 86 1.39 -12.11 -14.28
N LEU A 87 2.21 -11.37 -15.02
CA LEU A 87 2.12 -11.31 -16.48
C LEU A 87 2.41 -12.67 -17.10
N SER A 88 3.50 -13.31 -16.67
CA SER A 88 3.94 -14.62 -17.16
C SER A 88 2.91 -15.72 -16.88
N GLU A 89 2.35 -15.79 -15.67
CA GLU A 89 1.30 -16.75 -15.29
C GLU A 89 0.01 -16.58 -16.12
N ASN A 90 -0.25 -15.37 -16.62
CA ASN A 90 -1.38 -15.07 -17.50
C ASN A 90 -1.02 -15.19 -19.00
N GLY A 91 0.18 -15.68 -19.33
CA GLY A 91 0.64 -15.85 -20.72
C GLY A 91 0.91 -14.54 -21.45
N ILE A 92 1.14 -13.45 -20.70
CA ILE A 92 1.41 -12.12 -21.24
C ILE A 92 2.91 -11.91 -21.27
N THR A 93 3.45 -11.65 -22.46
CA THR A 93 4.87 -11.32 -22.63
C THR A 93 5.02 -9.89 -23.16
N LEU A 94 5.88 -9.10 -22.53
CA LEU A 94 6.32 -7.82 -23.06
C LEU A 94 7.55 -8.05 -23.92
N ALA A 95 7.60 -7.44 -25.11
CA ALA A 95 8.82 -7.50 -25.92
C ALA A 95 9.98 -6.78 -25.20
N GLU A 96 11.22 -7.12 -25.53
CA GLU A 96 12.42 -6.58 -24.86
C GLU A 96 12.49 -5.03 -24.86
N ASN A 97 11.95 -4.41 -25.90
CA ASN A 97 11.88 -2.94 -26.05
C ASN A 97 10.47 -2.36 -25.81
N GLU A 98 9.52 -3.18 -25.37
CA GLU A 98 8.17 -2.72 -25.02
C GLU A 98 8.18 -2.18 -23.60
N SER A 99 7.79 -0.90 -23.47
CA SER A 99 7.64 -0.22 -22.20
C SER A 99 6.18 0.15 -22.03
N ILE A 100 5.64 -0.16 -20.86
CA ILE A 100 4.28 0.22 -20.48
C ILE A 100 4.34 1.23 -19.32
N GLN A 101 3.31 2.06 -19.23
CA GLN A 101 3.08 2.87 -18.03
C GLN A 101 1.94 2.25 -17.22
N ILE A 102 2.18 2.07 -15.93
CA ILE A 102 1.23 1.55 -14.96
C ILE A 102 0.70 2.72 -14.17
N HIS A 103 -0.59 3.02 -14.30
CA HIS A 103 -1.27 4.07 -13.56
C HIS A 103 -2.11 3.46 -12.45
N ILE A 104 -2.11 4.08 -11.27
CA ILE A 104 -2.91 3.65 -10.13
C ILE A 104 -3.81 4.79 -9.68
N ASP A 105 -5.11 4.53 -9.63
CA ASP A 105 -6.14 5.47 -9.21
C ASP A 105 -6.38 5.46 -7.68
N GLU A 106 -7.30 6.31 -7.21
CA GLU A 106 -7.65 6.44 -5.80
C GLU A 106 -8.33 5.22 -5.19
N LYS A 107 -8.85 4.33 -6.03
CA LYS A 107 -9.47 3.06 -5.64
C LYS A 107 -8.46 1.91 -5.68
N ASN A 108 -7.19 2.21 -5.95
CA ASN A 108 -6.11 1.27 -6.16
C ASN A 108 -6.27 0.43 -7.45
N ASN A 109 -7.11 0.85 -8.39
CA ASN A 109 -7.24 0.18 -9.67
C ASN A 109 -6.03 0.51 -10.53
N ILE A 110 -5.59 -0.48 -11.30
CA ILE A 110 -4.45 -0.37 -12.21
C ILE A 110 -4.97 -0.22 -13.64
N THR A 111 -4.54 0.83 -14.34
CA THR A 111 -4.69 0.97 -15.80
C THR A 111 -3.33 1.04 -16.47
N VAL A 112 -3.26 0.69 -17.74
CA VAL A 112 -1.98 0.58 -18.46
C VAL A 112 -2.01 1.34 -19.77
N GLU A 113 -0.93 2.07 -20.05
CA GLU A 113 -0.65 2.72 -21.33
C GLU A 113 0.66 2.20 -21.94
N GLY A 114 0.94 2.55 -23.20
CA GLY A 114 2.23 2.24 -23.86
C GLY A 114 2.21 1.02 -24.80
N THR A 115 1.10 0.29 -24.88
CA THR A 115 0.88 -0.74 -25.91
C THR A 115 -0.22 -0.32 -26.89
N LEU A 116 -0.01 -0.57 -28.18
CA LEU A 116 -1.00 -0.30 -29.24
C LEU A 116 -2.04 -1.42 -29.39
N ASP A 117 -1.82 -2.55 -28.72
CA ASP A 117 -2.73 -3.68 -28.70
C ASP A 117 -3.70 -3.55 -27.53
N ASP A 118 -4.93 -3.12 -27.82
CA ASP A 118 -6.00 -2.97 -26.83
C ASP A 118 -6.37 -4.29 -26.13
N GLN A 119 -6.27 -5.43 -26.82
CA GLN A 119 -6.56 -6.72 -26.19
C GLN A 119 -5.48 -7.07 -25.16
N LYS A 120 -4.22 -6.85 -25.53
CA LYS A 120 -3.08 -7.03 -24.62
C LYS A 120 -3.18 -6.09 -23.42
N ARG A 121 -3.51 -4.81 -23.64
CA ARG A 121 -3.73 -3.82 -22.57
C ARG A 121 -4.77 -4.31 -21.57
N VAL A 122 -5.95 -4.72 -22.04
CA VAL A 122 -7.03 -5.22 -21.18
C VAL A 122 -6.63 -6.49 -20.43
N GLN A 123 -5.86 -7.38 -21.04
CA GLN A 123 -5.33 -8.58 -20.37
C GLN A 123 -4.36 -8.23 -19.25
N ILE A 124 -3.44 -7.29 -19.50
CA ILE A 124 -2.50 -6.77 -18.48
C ILE A 124 -3.28 -6.16 -17.32
N GLU A 125 -4.19 -5.21 -17.60
CA GLU A 125 -4.98 -4.54 -16.56
C GLU A 125 -5.76 -5.56 -15.73
N LYS A 126 -6.41 -6.53 -16.37
CA LYS A 126 -7.13 -7.60 -15.68
C LYS A 126 -6.22 -8.45 -14.78
N ALA A 127 -5.05 -8.84 -15.28
CA ALA A 127 -4.10 -9.67 -14.53
C ALA A 127 -3.59 -8.92 -13.30
N LEU A 128 -3.14 -7.67 -13.46
CA LEU A 128 -2.58 -6.87 -12.37
C LEU A 128 -3.63 -6.50 -11.32
N ASN A 129 -4.87 -6.17 -11.72
CA ASN A 129 -5.96 -5.92 -10.77
C ASN A 129 -6.45 -7.20 -10.07
N GLY A 130 -6.12 -8.39 -10.60
CA GLY A 130 -6.37 -9.67 -9.94
C GLY A 130 -5.46 -9.94 -8.74
N VAL A 131 -4.34 -9.22 -8.63
CA VAL A 131 -3.38 -9.38 -7.52
C VAL A 131 -3.86 -8.62 -6.30
N GLU A 132 -4.05 -9.34 -5.20
CA GLU A 132 -4.51 -8.75 -3.95
C GLU A 132 -3.57 -7.61 -3.49
N GLN A 133 -4.13 -6.40 -3.38
CA GLN A 133 -3.49 -5.20 -2.84
C GLN A 133 -2.30 -4.66 -3.67
N LEU A 134 -2.10 -5.08 -4.93
CA LEU A 134 -0.98 -4.59 -5.74
C LEU A 134 -1.01 -3.06 -5.92
N GLY A 135 -2.14 -2.48 -6.34
CA GLY A 135 -2.29 -1.03 -6.49
C GLY A 135 -2.03 -0.27 -5.19
N ALA A 136 -2.51 -0.79 -4.05
CA ALA A 136 -2.30 -0.15 -2.74
C ALA A 136 -0.82 -0.17 -2.32
N ARG A 137 -0.10 -1.26 -2.65
CA ARG A 137 1.35 -1.36 -2.44
C ARG A 137 2.12 -0.39 -3.33
N LEU A 138 1.76 -0.30 -4.62
CA LEU A 138 2.34 0.66 -5.56
C LEU A 138 2.16 2.11 -5.10
N LEU A 139 0.95 2.50 -4.67
CA LEU A 139 0.74 3.84 -4.10
C LEU A 139 1.59 4.09 -2.84
N SER A 140 1.71 3.09 -1.98
CA SER A 140 2.52 3.22 -0.75
C SER A 140 4.01 3.33 -1.04
N HIS A 141 4.49 2.62 -2.07
CA HIS A 141 5.84 2.76 -2.60
C HIS A 141 6.08 4.19 -3.09
N SER A 142 5.20 4.70 -3.95
CA SER A 142 5.27 6.07 -4.47
C SER A 142 5.32 7.12 -3.36
N ASP A 143 4.49 6.98 -2.32
CA ASP A 143 4.49 7.90 -1.18
C ASP A 143 5.85 7.92 -0.47
N TYR A 144 6.46 6.76 -0.27
CA TYR A 144 7.74 6.65 0.43
C TYR A 144 8.90 7.18 -0.42
N VAL A 145 8.91 6.89 -1.72
CA VAL A 145 9.85 7.50 -2.68
C VAL A 145 9.68 9.03 -2.67
N GLY A 146 8.44 9.53 -2.68
CA GLY A 146 8.13 10.96 -2.56
C GLY A 146 8.74 11.59 -1.32
N GLU A 147 8.58 10.98 -0.14
CA GLU A 147 9.18 11.46 1.11
C GLU A 147 10.72 11.58 1.00
N GLN A 148 11.40 10.62 0.35
CA GLN A 148 12.85 10.67 0.13
C GLN A 148 13.27 11.76 -0.89
N ASN A 149 12.35 12.16 -1.76
CA ASN A 149 12.53 13.25 -2.73
C ASN A 149 12.18 14.63 -2.16
N GLY A 150 11.91 14.74 -0.86
CA GLY A 150 11.48 15.99 -0.24
C GLY A 150 10.07 16.43 -0.68
N LYS A 151 9.31 15.54 -1.31
CA LYS A 151 7.89 15.73 -1.63
C LYS A 151 7.09 14.99 -0.56
N PRO A 152 6.70 15.65 0.55
CA PRO A 152 5.95 14.98 1.60
C PRO A 152 4.64 14.41 1.04
N VAL A 153 4.20 13.28 1.57
CA VAL A 153 2.89 12.69 1.25
C VAL A 153 1.82 13.78 1.33
N ASP A 154 1.00 13.91 0.29
CA ASP A 154 -0.16 14.79 0.33
C ASP A 154 -1.12 14.25 1.40
N LYS A 155 -1.05 14.87 2.58
CA LYS A 155 -1.81 14.47 3.75
C LYS A 155 -3.31 14.55 3.49
N ALA A 156 -3.76 15.50 2.67
CA ALA A 156 -5.18 15.65 2.37
C ALA A 156 -5.66 14.52 1.47
N ALA A 157 -4.94 14.23 0.38
CA ALA A 157 -5.26 13.11 -0.51
C ALA A 157 -5.20 11.76 0.24
N TYR A 158 -4.17 11.55 1.07
CA TYR A 158 -4.06 10.35 1.91
C TYR A 158 -5.20 10.24 2.93
N GLU A 159 -5.59 11.35 3.57
CA GLU A 159 -6.71 11.36 4.52
C GLU A 159 -8.03 11.05 3.81
N LYS A 160 -8.28 11.62 2.62
CA LYS A 160 -9.45 11.32 1.76
C LYS A 160 -9.53 9.84 1.42
N TRP A 161 -8.44 9.26 0.93
CA TRP A 161 -8.34 7.82 0.64
C TRP A 161 -8.62 6.98 1.88
N HIS A 162 -7.97 7.29 3.00
CA HIS A 162 -8.07 6.50 4.21
C HIS A 162 -9.47 6.51 4.81
N VAL A 163 -10.19 7.64 4.77
CA VAL A 163 -11.58 7.69 5.24
C VAL A 163 -12.53 6.95 4.30
N ASN A 164 -12.26 6.97 2.98
CA ASN A 164 -13.05 6.22 2.01
C ASN A 164 -12.90 4.70 2.22
N GLU A 165 -11.67 4.22 2.43
CA GLU A 165 -11.40 2.82 2.76
C GLU A 165 -12.02 2.41 4.11
N PHE A 166 -12.01 3.30 5.10
CA PHE A 166 -12.71 3.09 6.36
C PHE A 166 -14.22 2.93 6.18
N LEU A 167 -14.87 3.82 5.42
CA LEU A 167 -16.30 3.73 5.11
C LEU A 167 -16.65 2.44 4.39
N LYS A 168 -15.85 2.07 3.39
CA LYS A 168 -16.01 0.84 2.61
C LYS A 168 -15.89 -0.39 3.49
N THR A 169 -14.86 -0.43 4.33
CA THR A 169 -14.59 -1.59 5.19
C THR A 169 -15.62 -1.75 6.31
N MET A 170 -15.95 -0.65 6.99
CA MET A 170 -16.80 -0.70 8.19
C MET A 170 -18.28 -0.76 7.87
N ALA A 171 -18.70 -0.14 6.76
CA ALA A 171 -20.10 0.06 6.45
C ALA A 171 -20.48 -0.30 5.01
N GLY A 172 -19.52 -0.61 4.13
CA GLY A 172 -19.79 -0.81 2.70
C GLY A 172 -20.22 0.48 2.00
N LEU A 173 -19.72 1.62 2.47
CA LEU A 173 -20.09 2.96 2.02
C LEU A 173 -18.91 3.67 1.35
N THR A 174 -19.19 4.79 0.71
CA THR A 174 -18.25 5.73 0.09
C THR A 174 -18.50 7.13 0.61
N LEU A 175 -17.61 8.07 0.27
CA LEU A 175 -17.76 9.48 0.65
C LEU A 175 -19.05 10.14 0.11
N SER A 176 -19.64 9.65 -0.98
CA SER A 176 -20.90 10.19 -1.51
C SER A 176 -22.13 9.76 -0.71
N ASP A 177 -22.02 8.76 0.15
CA ASP A 177 -23.14 8.25 0.94
C ASP A 177 -23.34 9.01 2.25
N VAL A 178 -22.42 9.92 2.59
CA VAL A 178 -22.40 10.64 3.86
C VAL A 178 -22.12 12.13 3.64
N SER A 179 -22.64 12.96 4.53
CA SER A 179 -22.40 14.41 4.53
C SER A 179 -22.38 14.97 5.95
N LEU A 180 -22.17 16.28 6.10
CA LEU A 180 -22.33 16.96 7.38
C LEU A 180 -23.62 17.78 7.38
N ASN A 181 -24.36 17.74 8.50
CA ASN A 181 -25.43 18.69 8.74
C ASN A 181 -24.88 20.06 9.20
N GLU A 182 -25.76 21.02 9.44
CA GLU A 182 -25.40 22.38 9.91
C GLU A 182 -24.62 22.39 11.24
N ALA A 183 -24.83 21.38 12.10
CA ALA A 183 -24.12 21.23 13.37
C ALA A 183 -22.72 20.59 13.22
N GLY A 184 -22.34 20.19 12.01
CA GLY A 184 -21.07 19.47 11.76
C GLY A 184 -21.11 18.00 12.17
N ASP A 185 -22.30 17.42 12.28
CA ASP A 185 -22.49 15.98 12.52
C ASP A 185 -22.67 15.21 11.22
N ILE A 186 -22.12 14.00 11.21
CA ILE A 186 -22.19 13.09 10.07
C ILE A 186 -23.65 12.63 9.94
N ILE A 187 -24.21 12.80 8.75
CA ILE A 187 -25.55 12.32 8.35
C ILE A 187 -25.44 11.46 7.09
N GLY A 188 -26.49 10.69 6.80
CA GLY A 188 -26.52 9.70 5.71
C GLY A 188 -26.02 8.32 6.15
N GLY A 189 -25.51 7.53 5.21
CA GLY A 189 -24.98 6.19 5.46
C GLY A 189 -26.02 5.13 5.79
N ASN A 190 -25.66 4.19 6.67
CA ASN A 190 -26.49 3.03 7.03
C ASN A 190 -26.32 2.61 8.49
N GLU A 191 -27.08 1.60 8.92
CA GLU A 191 -27.08 1.09 10.30
C GLU A 191 -25.69 0.62 10.78
N LYS A 192 -24.81 0.17 9.86
CA LYS A 192 -23.44 -0.24 10.24
C LYS A 192 -22.61 0.98 10.64
N LEU A 193 -22.68 2.07 9.87
CA LEU A 193 -21.99 3.31 10.22
C LEU A 193 -22.53 3.90 11.53
N GLU A 194 -23.85 3.86 11.73
CA GLU A 194 -24.48 4.31 12.98
C GLU A 194 -23.95 3.54 14.20
N LYS A 195 -23.84 2.21 14.10
CA LYS A 195 -23.23 1.37 15.16
C LYS A 195 -21.77 1.75 15.42
N VAL A 196 -21.00 2.05 14.38
CA VAL A 196 -19.60 2.50 14.51
C VAL A 196 -19.53 3.85 15.23
N MET A 197 -20.42 4.79 14.90
CA MET A 197 -20.52 6.10 15.56
C MET A 197 -20.88 5.97 17.03
N GLN A 198 -21.87 5.12 17.36
CA GLN A 198 -22.28 4.86 18.74
C GLN A 198 -21.16 4.22 19.57
N ALA A 199 -20.45 3.22 19.02
CA ALA A 199 -19.31 2.60 19.68
C ALA A 199 -18.16 3.60 19.89
N ALA A 200 -17.89 4.45 18.90
CA ALA A 200 -16.86 5.48 18.99
C ALA A 200 -17.21 6.61 19.98
N ALA A 201 -18.48 6.87 20.26
CA ALA A 201 -18.91 7.87 21.24
C ALA A 201 -18.49 7.49 22.67
N ASN A 202 -18.52 6.20 23.01
CA ASN A 202 -18.05 5.69 24.30
C ASN A 202 -17.18 4.41 24.13
N PRO A 203 -15.90 4.57 23.77
CA PRO A 203 -15.06 3.49 23.28
C PRO A 203 -14.65 2.57 24.41
N LYS A 204 -14.90 1.27 24.22
CA LYS A 204 -14.56 0.22 25.18
C LYS A 204 -13.38 -0.62 24.72
N SER A 205 -12.93 -0.41 23.49
CA SER A 205 -11.82 -1.14 22.87
C SER A 205 -10.86 -0.20 22.13
N ASP A 206 -9.68 -0.73 21.77
CA ASP A 206 -8.75 -0.04 20.87
C ASP A 206 -9.37 0.19 19.48
N LEU A 207 -10.23 -0.74 19.04
CA LEU A 207 -10.96 -0.63 17.78
C LEU A 207 -11.88 0.58 17.79
N ASP A 208 -12.66 0.76 18.85
CA ASP A 208 -13.58 1.90 18.98
C ASP A 208 -12.81 3.24 19.02
N ARG A 209 -11.65 3.27 19.69
CA ARG A 209 -10.80 4.47 19.74
C ARG A 209 -10.23 4.81 18.36
N SER A 210 -9.86 3.81 17.57
CA SER A 210 -9.43 4.02 16.19
C SER A 210 -10.57 4.49 15.30
N CYS A 211 -11.76 3.89 15.43
CA CYS A 211 -12.97 4.33 14.72
C CYS A 211 -13.30 5.79 15.04
N ARG A 212 -13.19 6.20 16.30
CA ARG A 212 -13.32 7.61 16.70
C ARG A 212 -12.33 8.52 15.98
N SER A 213 -11.06 8.11 15.87
CA SER A 213 -10.04 8.85 15.12
C SER A 213 -10.40 8.96 13.64
N MET A 214 -10.88 7.87 13.03
CA MET A 214 -11.32 7.85 11.63
C MET A 214 -12.55 8.71 11.39
N LEU A 215 -13.53 8.71 12.30
CA LEU A 215 -14.70 9.59 12.22
C LEU A 215 -14.30 11.07 12.31
N LYS A 216 -13.28 11.42 13.10
CA LYS A 216 -12.73 12.78 13.12
C LYS A 216 -12.13 13.17 11.75
N LYS A 217 -11.36 12.27 11.14
CA LYS A 217 -10.81 12.48 9.79
C LYS A 217 -11.92 12.60 8.74
N LEU A 218 -12.95 11.76 8.83
CA LEU A 218 -14.11 11.82 7.95
C LEU A 218 -14.79 13.19 8.05
N LYS A 219 -15.04 13.69 9.27
CA LYS A 219 -15.56 15.06 9.46
C LYS A 219 -14.66 16.11 8.81
N ASN A 220 -13.34 16.02 8.94
CA ASN A 220 -12.42 16.98 8.30
C ASN A 220 -12.51 16.94 6.77
N VAL A 221 -12.56 15.74 6.18
CA VAL A 221 -12.66 15.55 4.73
C VAL A 221 -13.99 16.09 4.21
N LEU A 222 -15.10 15.77 4.88
CA LEU A 222 -16.42 16.28 4.51
C LEU A 222 -16.52 17.80 4.67
N ALA A 223 -15.95 18.38 5.73
CA ALA A 223 -15.96 19.82 5.98
C ALA A 223 -15.19 20.62 4.91
N LYS A 224 -14.14 20.04 4.33
CA LYS A 224 -13.41 20.64 3.20
C LYS A 224 -14.16 20.51 1.88
N GLY A 225 -15.10 19.57 1.78
CA GLY A 225 -15.69 19.13 0.51
C GLY A 225 -14.78 18.11 -0.17
N PRO A 226 -15.17 16.82 -0.25
CA PRO A 226 -14.33 15.77 -0.82
C PRO A 226 -13.81 16.07 -2.22
N ASP A 227 -14.62 16.74 -3.05
CA ASP A 227 -14.29 17.08 -4.44
C ASP A 227 -13.20 18.16 -4.56
N THR A 228 -12.95 18.92 -3.49
CA THR A 228 -11.87 19.93 -3.45
C THR A 228 -10.51 19.31 -3.13
N ILE A 229 -10.50 18.08 -2.62
CA ILE A 229 -9.29 17.37 -2.23
C ILE A 229 -8.87 16.47 -3.40
N PRO A 230 -7.64 16.63 -3.93
CA PRO A 230 -7.17 15.78 -5.01
C PRO A 230 -7.12 14.31 -4.58
N ASP A 231 -7.35 13.46 -5.56
CA ASP A 231 -7.28 12.02 -5.39
C ASP A 231 -5.83 11.53 -5.33
N ARG A 232 -5.61 10.49 -4.52
CA ARG A 232 -4.29 9.84 -4.42
C ARG A 232 -4.08 8.98 -5.67
N SER A 233 -2.99 9.21 -6.38
CA SER A 233 -2.64 8.45 -7.59
C SER A 233 -1.13 8.31 -7.74
N ALA A 234 -0.68 7.32 -8.51
CA ALA A 234 0.72 7.17 -8.90
C ALA A 234 0.85 6.67 -10.34
N THR A 235 2.02 6.86 -10.93
CA THR A 235 2.36 6.31 -12.25
C THR A 235 3.79 5.82 -12.25
N PHE A 236 3.98 4.64 -12.84
CA PHE A 236 5.27 3.96 -12.96
C PHE A 236 5.53 3.59 -14.41
N GLY A 237 6.79 3.59 -14.81
CA GLY A 237 7.21 2.90 -16.03
C GLY A 237 7.47 1.42 -15.72
N TYR A 238 7.31 0.56 -16.71
CA TYR A 238 7.67 -0.85 -16.59
C TYR A 238 8.21 -1.38 -17.91
N SER A 239 9.44 -1.88 -17.88
CA SER A 239 10.16 -2.37 -19.07
C SER A 239 11.20 -3.41 -18.65
N GLY A 240 11.38 -4.47 -19.45
CA GLY A 240 12.41 -5.49 -19.20
C GLY A 240 12.36 -6.09 -17.79
N GLY A 241 11.16 -6.35 -17.27
CA GLY A 241 10.96 -6.91 -15.92
C GLY A 241 11.22 -5.93 -14.77
N THR A 242 11.44 -4.64 -15.04
CA THR A 242 11.79 -3.65 -14.02
C THR A 242 10.75 -2.55 -13.92
N LEU A 243 10.24 -2.33 -12.70
CA LEU A 243 9.44 -1.16 -12.34
C LEU A 243 10.32 0.09 -12.20
N MET A 244 9.86 1.22 -12.73
CA MET A 244 10.56 2.49 -12.74
C MET A 244 9.72 3.59 -12.11
N ASP A 245 10.29 4.31 -11.15
CA ASP A 245 9.68 5.51 -10.58
C ASP A 245 9.75 6.66 -11.58
N LEU A 246 8.63 7.34 -11.83
CA LEU A 246 8.56 8.49 -12.74
C LEU A 246 8.45 9.81 -11.97
N ASN A 247 8.89 10.91 -12.57
CA ASN A 247 8.74 12.28 -12.05
C ASN A 247 9.38 12.53 -10.68
N VAL A 248 10.43 11.78 -10.36
CA VAL A 248 11.24 11.91 -9.13
C VAL A 248 12.68 12.26 -9.51
N SER A 249 13.31 13.12 -8.71
CA SER A 249 14.74 13.46 -8.87
C SER A 249 15.67 12.37 -8.32
N LYS A 250 15.11 11.49 -7.51
CA LYS A 250 15.74 10.36 -6.87
C LYS A 250 14.74 9.21 -7.01
N GLY A 251 14.97 8.25 -7.89
CA GLY A 251 14.18 7.03 -7.95
C GLY A 251 14.96 5.88 -8.54
N PHE A 252 14.26 4.79 -8.86
CA PHE A 252 14.84 3.71 -9.63
C PHE A 252 14.41 3.83 -11.11
N SER A 253 14.93 4.81 -11.84
CA SER A 253 14.83 4.81 -13.30
C SER A 253 15.94 3.95 -13.95
N THR A 254 15.83 3.65 -15.24
CA THR A 254 16.93 3.04 -16.01
C THR A 254 18.16 3.96 -16.03
N GLY A 255 19.14 3.63 -15.19
CA GLY A 255 20.42 4.37 -15.05
C GLY A 255 20.62 5.03 -13.68
N GLU A 256 19.56 5.21 -12.89
CA GLU A 256 19.62 5.96 -11.62
C GLU A 256 20.01 5.12 -10.39
N LEU A 257 20.17 3.80 -10.55
CA LEU A 257 20.78 2.98 -9.49
C LEU A 257 22.16 3.56 -9.12
N GLU A 258 22.92 4.09 -10.07
CA GLU A 258 24.26 4.63 -9.79
C GLU A 258 24.22 5.96 -9.02
N GLU A 259 23.18 6.79 -9.20
CA GLU A 259 23.03 8.05 -8.45
C GLU A 259 22.55 7.84 -7.00
N TRP A 260 21.75 6.79 -6.75
CA TRP A 260 21.39 6.37 -5.37
C TRP A 260 22.52 5.60 -4.67
N LEU A 261 23.46 5.05 -5.44
CA LEU A 261 24.52 4.14 -4.97
C LEU A 261 25.92 4.75 -5.09
N ASP A 262 26.07 6.04 -4.77
CA ASP A 262 27.38 6.62 -4.42
C ASP A 262 27.87 6.15 -3.03
N ASP A 263 27.22 5.12 -2.47
CA ASP A 263 27.62 4.44 -1.25
C ASP A 263 28.11 3.02 -1.56
N PRO A 264 29.42 2.75 -1.37
CA PRO A 264 30.01 1.43 -1.63
C PRO A 264 29.40 0.28 -0.82
N LEU A 265 28.85 0.54 0.38
CA LEU A 265 28.20 -0.48 1.20
C LEU A 265 26.83 -0.84 0.64
N LEU A 266 26.03 0.15 0.23
CA LEU A 266 24.76 -0.10 -0.44
C LEU A 266 24.96 -0.81 -1.77
N ARG A 267 25.93 -0.34 -2.57
CA ARG A 267 26.28 -0.98 -3.84
C ARG A 267 26.67 -2.45 -3.64
N LYS A 268 27.47 -2.74 -2.61
CA LYS A 268 27.86 -4.12 -2.26
C LYS A 268 26.66 -4.95 -1.78
N ALA A 269 25.74 -4.38 -1.01
CA ALA A 269 24.56 -5.10 -0.51
C ALA A 269 23.55 -5.41 -1.62
N ILE A 270 23.45 -4.54 -2.63
CA ILE A 270 22.51 -4.67 -3.74
C ILE A 270 23.06 -5.57 -4.86
N LEU A 271 24.37 -5.52 -5.15
CA LEU A 271 24.98 -6.33 -6.21
C LEU A 271 25.34 -7.77 -5.80
N ASN A 272 25.40 -8.07 -4.50
CA ASN A 272 25.75 -9.41 -3.99
C ASN A 272 24.57 -10.13 -3.29
N GLY A 273 23.36 -9.57 -3.36
CA GLY A 273 22.12 -10.21 -2.90
C GLY A 273 21.37 -10.80 -4.06
#